data_AF-T0ZYI2-F1
#
_entry.id   AF-T0ZYI2-F1
#
_cell.length_a   1.000
_cell.length_b   1.000
_cell.length_c   1.000
_cell.angle_alpha   90.00
_cell.angle_beta   90.00
_cell.angle_gamma   90.00
#
_symmetry.space_group_name_H-M   'P 1'
#
loop_
_entity.id
_entity.type
_entity.pdbx_description
1 polymer ?
#
loop_
_entity_poly.entity_id
_entity_poly.type
_entity_poly.pdbx_seq_one_letter_code
_entity_poly.pdbx_strand_id
1 'polypeptide(L)'
;AQWADDFHHALHAATTGERDGYYADFGSIADVAVALRQPYVYDGRYSTHRARRHGNSPEGLAAWRFVAALQNHDQVGNRLHGERLAALLPYELLKVAVALHLLAPWRPLLFQGEEWASRAPFWYFTDHSEPSVIDGLREVAAGSSRRSAGKDRSRIPRTPATSSPAVGTRRA
;
A
#
# COMPACT_ATOMS: atom_id res chain seq x y z
N ALA A 1 -13.63 -7.44 -13.43
CA ALA A 1 -12.67 -6.32 -13.35
C ALA A 1 -11.48 -6.78 -12.53
N GLN A 2 -10.30 -6.21 -12.75
CA GLN A 2 -9.06 -6.57 -12.04
C GLN A 2 -8.39 -5.32 -11.49
N TRP A 3 -7.72 -5.43 -10.35
CA TRP A 3 -6.92 -4.34 -9.79
C TRP A 3 -5.62 -4.18 -10.59
N ALA A 4 -5.33 -2.95 -11.00
CA ALA A 4 -4.18 -2.56 -11.79
C ALA A 4 -3.11 -1.94 -10.88
N ASP A 5 -2.53 -2.76 -10.00
CA ASP A 5 -1.61 -2.28 -8.96
C ASP A 5 -0.32 -1.65 -9.52
N ASP A 6 0.07 -1.98 -10.75
CA ASP A 6 1.18 -1.31 -11.45
C ASP A 6 0.97 0.21 -11.56
N PHE A 7 -0.28 0.68 -11.64
CA PHE A 7 -0.60 2.10 -11.57
C PHE A 7 -0.17 2.70 -10.23
N HIS A 8 -0.57 2.05 -9.14
CA HIS A 8 -0.18 2.46 -7.79
C HIS A 8 1.35 2.44 -7.64
N HIS A 9 2.00 1.33 -8.02
CA HIS A 9 3.45 1.17 -7.84
C HIS A 9 4.24 2.23 -8.62
N ALA A 10 3.84 2.53 -9.86
CA ALA A 10 4.48 3.56 -10.67
C ALA A 10 4.37 4.94 -10.03
N LEU A 11 3.16 5.36 -9.63
CA LEU A 11 2.94 6.67 -9.01
C LEU A 11 3.62 6.77 -7.64
N HIS A 12 3.47 5.76 -6.78
CA HIS A 12 4.04 5.76 -5.44
C HIS A 12 5.57 5.82 -5.49
N ALA A 13 6.22 4.94 -6.26
CA ALA A 13 7.67 4.94 -6.37
C ALA A 13 8.21 6.23 -7.00
N ALA A 14 7.52 6.80 -8.00
CA ALA A 14 7.95 8.05 -8.63
C ALA A 14 7.80 9.27 -7.70
N THR A 15 6.75 9.31 -6.88
CA THR A 15 6.46 10.47 -6.01
C THR A 15 7.15 10.43 -4.65
N THR A 16 7.35 9.23 -4.08
CA THR A 16 8.01 9.06 -2.77
C THR A 16 9.51 8.83 -2.89
N GLY A 17 9.98 8.34 -4.04
CA GLY A 17 11.35 7.87 -4.22
C GLY A 17 11.64 6.50 -3.62
N GLU A 18 10.67 5.84 -3.00
CA GLU A 18 10.86 4.50 -2.41
C GLU A 18 11.17 3.45 -3.48
N ARG A 19 12.09 2.52 -3.16
CA ARG A 19 12.54 1.43 -4.06
C ARG A 19 12.59 0.07 -3.37
N ASP A 20 12.04 -0.04 -2.16
CA ASP A 20 12.05 -1.30 -1.42
C ASP A 20 11.01 -2.29 -1.96
N GLY A 21 11.32 -3.59 -1.85
CA GLY A 21 10.40 -4.65 -2.28
C GLY A 21 10.01 -4.52 -3.75
N TYR A 22 8.71 -4.59 -4.05
CA TYR A 22 8.22 -4.52 -5.42
C TYR A 22 8.36 -3.13 -6.05
N TYR A 23 8.62 -2.06 -5.28
CA TYR A 23 8.87 -0.72 -5.84
C TYR A 23 10.21 -0.62 -6.58
N ALA A 24 11.15 -1.55 -6.35
CA ALA A 24 12.44 -1.62 -7.07
C ALA A 24 12.27 -1.71 -8.59
N ASP A 25 11.14 -2.26 -9.03
CA ASP A 25 10.77 -2.45 -10.42
C ASP A 25 10.16 -1.18 -11.06
N PHE A 26 9.95 -0.10 -10.30
CA PHE A 26 9.23 1.10 -10.74
C PHE A 26 9.97 2.39 -10.35
N GLY A 27 9.34 3.52 -10.67
CA GLY A 27 9.66 4.83 -10.11
C GLY A 27 10.28 5.80 -11.10
N SER A 28 10.32 5.46 -12.38
CA SER A 28 10.60 6.44 -13.44
C SER A 28 9.31 7.16 -13.86
N ILE A 29 9.45 8.38 -14.39
CA ILE A 29 8.34 9.09 -15.03
C ILE A 29 7.82 8.32 -16.27
N ALA A 30 8.68 7.53 -16.91
CA ALA A 30 8.27 6.67 -18.01
C ALA A 30 7.29 5.57 -17.55
N ASP A 31 7.49 5.00 -16.36
CA ASP A 31 6.55 4.01 -15.78
C ASP A 31 5.19 4.65 -15.50
N VAL A 32 5.17 5.87 -14.95
CA VAL A 32 3.93 6.64 -14.74
C VAL A 32 3.22 6.89 -16.08
N ALA A 33 3.97 7.29 -17.12
CA ALA A 33 3.42 7.52 -18.44
C ALA A 33 2.86 6.24 -19.10
N VAL A 34 3.45 5.08 -18.82
CA VAL A 34 2.91 3.78 -19.26
C VAL A 34 1.63 3.45 -18.47
N ALA A 35 1.66 3.58 -17.15
CA ALA A 35 0.53 3.31 -16.26
C ALA A 35 -0.73 4.16 -16.56
N LEU A 36 -0.55 5.36 -17.13
CA LEU A 36 -1.67 6.22 -17.57
C LEU A 36 -2.27 5.78 -18.92
N ARG A 37 -1.52 5.04 -19.74
CA ARG A 37 -1.95 4.59 -21.08
C ARG A 37 -2.41 3.14 -21.11
N GLN A 38 -1.88 2.30 -20.22
CA GLN A 38 -2.25 0.90 -20.07
C GLN A 38 -2.20 0.47 -18.60
N PRO A 39 -3.01 -0.52 -18.19
CA PRO A 39 -3.17 -0.89 -16.78
C PRO A 39 -1.95 -1.62 -16.18
N TYR A 40 -1.05 -2.15 -17.01
CA TYR A 40 0.15 -2.85 -16.57
C TYR A 40 1.39 -2.18 -17.14
N VAL A 41 2.33 -1.82 -16.27
CA VAL A 41 3.68 -1.39 -16.68
C VAL A 41 4.50 -2.62 -17.06
N TYR A 42 4.32 -3.70 -16.31
CA TYR A 42 4.87 -5.02 -16.61
C TYR A 42 3.88 -5.82 -17.45
N ASP A 43 4.06 -5.75 -18.76
CA ASP A 43 3.27 -6.39 -19.81
C ASP A 43 4.00 -7.58 -20.49
N GLY A 44 4.98 -8.17 -19.80
CA GLY A 44 5.91 -9.18 -20.33
C GLY A 44 7.39 -8.82 -20.13
N ARG A 45 7.67 -7.70 -19.47
CA ARG A 45 9.01 -7.18 -19.15
C ARG A 45 9.71 -8.01 -18.07
N TYR A 46 11.03 -7.96 -18.02
CA TYR A 46 11.79 -8.61 -16.95
C TYR A 46 11.68 -7.79 -15.66
N SER A 47 11.17 -8.41 -14.60
CA SER A 47 11.09 -7.86 -13.24
C SER A 47 12.31 -8.30 -12.46
N THR A 48 13.05 -7.32 -11.94
CA THR A 48 14.21 -7.56 -11.08
C THR A 48 13.78 -8.09 -9.72
N HIS A 49 12.68 -7.56 -9.16
CA HIS A 49 12.12 -8.02 -7.89
C HIS A 49 11.69 -9.49 -7.94
N ARG A 50 11.10 -9.94 -9.06
CA ARG A 50 10.56 -11.29 -9.23
C ARG A 50 11.53 -12.25 -9.92
N ALA A 51 12.69 -11.76 -10.36
CA ALA A 51 13.70 -12.50 -11.11
C ALA A 51 13.15 -13.27 -12.33
N ARG A 52 12.14 -12.72 -13.02
CA ARG A 52 11.49 -13.35 -14.18
C ARG A 52 10.81 -12.34 -15.09
N ARG A 53 10.45 -12.75 -16.31
CA ARG A 53 9.47 -12.01 -17.13
C ARG A 53 8.11 -12.04 -16.45
N HIS A 54 7.49 -10.88 -16.33
CA HIS A 54 6.26 -10.68 -15.58
C HIS A 54 5.21 -9.95 -16.40
N GLY A 55 3.96 -10.37 -16.20
CA GLY A 55 2.79 -9.82 -16.86
C GLY A 55 2.55 -10.33 -18.27
N ASN A 56 1.47 -9.83 -18.85
CA ASN A 56 1.01 -10.10 -20.22
C ASN A 56 0.40 -8.81 -20.77
N SER A 57 0.37 -8.68 -22.10
CA SER A 57 -0.26 -7.54 -22.77
C SER A 57 -1.76 -7.42 -22.39
N PRO A 58 -2.23 -6.23 -21.98
CA PRO A 58 -3.66 -5.97 -21.76
C PRO A 58 -4.39 -5.55 -23.05
N GLU A 59 -3.76 -5.66 -24.21
CA GLU A 59 -4.33 -5.23 -25.49
C GLU A 59 -5.72 -5.83 -25.77
N GLY A 60 -6.61 -5.00 -26.32
CA GLY A 60 -8.00 -5.38 -26.60
C GLY A 60 -8.92 -5.39 -25.38
N LEU A 61 -8.42 -5.16 -24.17
CA LEU A 61 -9.24 -5.07 -22.96
C LEU A 61 -9.72 -3.63 -22.73
N ALA A 62 -11.02 -3.47 -22.48
CA ALA A 62 -11.61 -2.17 -22.20
C ALA A 62 -11.16 -1.60 -20.84
N ALA A 63 -10.94 -0.29 -20.76
CA ALA A 63 -10.41 0.39 -19.57
C ALA A 63 -11.25 0.17 -18.29
N TRP A 64 -12.57 0.12 -18.42
CA TRP A 64 -13.47 -0.17 -17.31
C TRP A 64 -13.23 -1.56 -16.68
N ARG A 65 -12.50 -2.46 -17.32
CA ARG A 65 -12.14 -3.75 -16.70
C ARG A 65 -11.06 -3.61 -15.63
N PHE A 66 -10.45 -2.43 -15.47
CA PHE A 66 -9.36 -2.21 -14.53
C PHE A 66 -9.77 -1.24 -13.42
N VAL A 67 -9.35 -1.54 -12.20
CA VAL A 67 -9.53 -0.70 -11.02
C VAL A 67 -8.16 -0.20 -10.60
N ALA A 68 -7.98 1.11 -10.50
CA ALA A 68 -6.75 1.73 -10.03
C ALA A 68 -6.99 2.40 -8.68
N ALA A 69 -6.01 2.34 -7.79
CA ALA A 69 -6.04 2.96 -6.48
C ALA A 69 -4.73 3.71 -6.24
N LEU A 70 -4.78 4.86 -5.56
CA LEU A 70 -3.59 5.43 -4.91
C LEU A 70 -3.37 4.84 -3.55
N GLN A 71 -4.46 4.58 -2.82
CA GLN A 71 -4.41 3.91 -1.55
C GLN A 71 -5.46 2.79 -1.53
N ASN A 72 -5.12 1.71 -0.84
CA ASN A 72 -6.06 0.71 -0.39
C ASN A 72 -5.53 0.14 0.94
N HIS A 73 -6.22 -0.83 1.52
CA HIS A 73 -5.82 -1.42 2.79
C HIS A 73 -4.45 -2.09 2.74
N ASP A 74 -4.04 -2.70 1.62
CA ASP A 74 -2.73 -3.33 1.46
C ASP A 74 -1.62 -2.30 1.29
N GLN A 75 -1.81 -1.32 0.41
CA GLN A 75 -0.79 -0.31 0.10
C GLN A 75 -0.46 0.58 1.31
N VAL A 76 -1.42 0.74 2.22
CA VAL A 76 -1.23 1.44 3.49
C VAL A 76 -0.87 0.47 4.62
N GLY A 77 -1.69 -0.56 4.83
CA GLY A 77 -1.62 -1.45 6.00
C GLY A 77 -0.42 -2.40 6.02
N ASN A 78 0.17 -2.72 4.86
CA ASN A 78 1.38 -3.53 4.81
C ASN A 78 2.66 -2.71 5.05
N ARG A 79 2.56 -1.38 5.16
CA ARG A 79 3.67 -0.53 5.61
C ARG A 79 3.87 -0.69 7.11
N LEU A 80 5.13 -0.65 7.54
CA LEU A 80 5.50 -0.84 8.96
C LEU A 80 4.74 0.08 9.92
N HIS A 81 4.47 1.32 9.50
CA HIS A 81 3.77 2.32 10.31
C HIS A 81 2.35 2.64 9.82
N GLY A 82 1.84 1.91 8.82
CA GLY A 82 0.51 2.17 8.25
C GLY A 82 0.37 3.57 7.64
N GLU A 83 1.47 4.18 7.18
CA GLU A 83 1.47 5.56 6.72
C GLU A 83 0.64 5.73 5.46
N ARG A 84 -0.19 6.77 5.44
CA ARG A 84 -0.92 7.16 4.23
C ARG A 84 -0.06 8.03 3.34
N LEU A 85 -0.38 8.10 2.06
CA LEU A 85 0.34 8.93 1.08
C LEU A 85 0.39 10.41 1.51
N ALA A 86 -0.67 10.90 2.14
CA ALA A 86 -0.73 12.26 2.72
C ALA A 86 0.25 12.51 3.87
N ALA A 87 0.80 11.47 4.50
CA ALA A 87 1.88 11.58 5.48
C ALA A 87 3.27 11.50 4.83
N LEU A 88 3.37 10.97 3.61
CA LEU A 88 4.63 10.72 2.90
C LEU A 88 5.00 11.84 1.92
N LEU A 89 4.00 12.52 1.34
CA LEU A 89 4.21 13.52 0.29
C LEU A 89 3.97 14.95 0.77
N PRO A 90 4.70 15.95 0.21
CA PRO A 90 4.28 17.34 0.26
C PRO A 90 2.88 17.50 -0.34
N TYR A 91 2.08 18.40 0.23
CA TYR A 91 0.68 18.59 -0.16
C TYR A 91 0.48 18.88 -1.66
N GLU A 92 1.38 19.68 -2.26
CA GLU A 92 1.34 19.99 -3.69
C GLU A 92 1.54 18.74 -4.57
N LEU A 93 2.46 17.85 -4.17
CA LEU A 93 2.70 16.61 -4.91
C LEU A 93 1.57 15.59 -4.70
N LEU A 94 0.97 15.55 -3.51
CA LEU A 94 -0.22 14.75 -3.24
C LEU A 94 -1.38 15.11 -4.17
N LYS A 95 -1.63 16.41 -4.39
CA LYS A 95 -2.67 16.86 -5.34
C LYS A 95 -2.41 16.35 -6.76
N VAL A 96 -1.15 16.36 -7.20
CA VAL A 96 -0.77 15.82 -8.52
C VAL A 96 -1.07 14.33 -8.60
N ALA A 97 -0.67 13.55 -7.59
CA ALA A 97 -0.95 12.11 -7.54
C ALA A 97 -2.47 11.83 -7.61
N VAL A 98 -3.26 12.52 -6.79
CA VAL A 98 -4.74 12.41 -6.77
C VAL A 98 -5.35 12.79 -8.12
N ALA A 99 -4.89 13.88 -8.75
CA ALA A 99 -5.37 14.28 -10.06
C ALA A 99 -5.09 13.21 -11.13
N LEU A 100 -3.88 12.64 -11.14
CA LEU A 100 -3.53 11.57 -12.08
C LEU A 100 -4.39 10.31 -11.88
N HIS A 101 -4.72 9.96 -10.64
CA HIS A 101 -5.57 8.81 -10.34
C HIS A 101 -7.02 9.01 -10.75
N LEU A 102 -7.62 10.13 -10.37
CA LEU A 102 -9.04 10.39 -10.64
C LEU A 102 -9.32 10.68 -12.13
N LEU A 103 -8.33 11.16 -12.87
CA LEU A 103 -8.44 11.47 -14.30
C LEU A 103 -7.92 10.34 -15.21
N ALA A 104 -7.33 9.30 -14.65
CA ALA A 104 -6.92 8.12 -15.41
C ALA A 104 -8.16 7.41 -16.01
N PRO A 105 -8.00 6.66 -17.12
CA PRO A 105 -9.12 5.96 -17.77
C PRO A 105 -9.62 4.73 -16.98
N TRP A 106 -9.00 4.42 -15.84
CA TRP A 106 -9.30 3.28 -14.99
C TRP A 106 -10.49 3.57 -14.07
N ARG A 107 -11.14 2.54 -13.52
CA ARG A 107 -12.10 2.75 -12.42
C ARG A 107 -11.35 3.17 -11.16
N PRO A 108 -11.58 4.36 -10.59
CA PRO A 108 -10.90 4.76 -9.38
C PRO A 108 -11.48 4.03 -8.16
N LEU A 109 -10.59 3.57 -7.28
CA LEU A 109 -10.91 3.14 -5.92
C LEU A 109 -10.27 4.13 -4.96
N LEU A 110 -11.08 4.71 -4.07
CA LEU A 110 -10.63 5.55 -2.96
C LEU A 110 -10.60 4.73 -1.67
N PHE A 111 -9.56 4.93 -0.87
CA PHE A 111 -9.53 4.38 0.49
C PHE A 111 -10.11 5.38 1.49
N GLN A 112 -10.85 4.89 2.49
CA GLN A 112 -11.52 5.75 3.46
C GLN A 112 -10.58 6.81 4.07
N GLY A 113 -10.97 8.08 3.95
CA GLY A 113 -10.23 9.25 4.41
C GLY A 113 -9.16 9.79 3.47
N GLU A 114 -8.97 9.18 2.31
CA GLU A 114 -8.13 9.75 1.24
C GLU A 114 -8.72 11.08 0.73
N GLU A 115 -10.05 11.19 0.67
CA GLU A 115 -10.80 12.34 0.14
C GLU A 115 -10.61 13.65 0.93
N TRP A 116 -10.17 13.56 2.19
CA TRP A 116 -9.77 14.71 3.01
C TRP A 116 -8.30 14.67 3.43
N ALA A 117 -7.48 13.87 2.74
CA ALA A 117 -6.06 13.69 3.01
C ALA A 117 -5.75 13.29 4.47
N SER A 118 -6.51 12.33 5.00
CA SER A 118 -6.28 11.79 6.35
C SER A 118 -4.82 11.37 6.51
N ARG A 119 -4.22 11.82 7.62
CA ARG A 119 -2.87 11.43 8.04
C ARG A 119 -2.87 10.34 9.11
N ALA A 120 -4.06 9.94 9.59
CA ALA A 120 -4.19 8.88 10.56
C ALA A 120 -3.78 7.53 9.92
N PRO A 121 -2.88 6.76 10.52
CA PRO A 121 -2.41 5.53 9.92
C PRO A 121 -3.53 4.50 9.83
N PHE A 122 -3.38 3.56 8.90
CA PHE A 122 -4.19 2.34 8.87
C PHE A 122 -3.27 1.16 9.14
N TRP A 123 -3.36 0.58 10.32
CA TRP A 123 -2.51 -0.52 10.75
C TRP A 123 -3.11 -1.87 10.40
N TYR A 124 -2.26 -2.87 10.26
CA TYR A 124 -2.68 -4.24 10.48
C TYR A 124 -3.04 -4.43 11.97
N PHE A 125 -4.25 -4.90 12.23
CA PHE A 125 -4.73 -5.24 13.57
C PHE A 125 -5.48 -6.57 13.54
N THR A 126 -5.45 -7.28 14.66
CA THR A 126 -6.13 -8.55 14.85
C THR A 126 -6.46 -8.75 16.32
N ASP A 127 -7.41 -9.64 16.61
CA ASP A 127 -7.89 -9.97 17.95
C ASP A 127 -8.03 -11.50 18.11
N HIS A 128 -6.97 -12.23 17.80
CA HIS A 128 -6.90 -13.68 18.04
C HIS A 128 -6.71 -13.98 19.53
N SER A 129 -7.31 -15.08 20.00
CA SER A 129 -7.22 -15.52 21.40
C SER A 129 -6.13 -16.58 21.63
N GLU A 130 -5.75 -17.29 20.57
CA GLU A 130 -4.83 -18.42 20.58
C GLU A 130 -3.38 -17.92 20.71
N PRO A 131 -2.67 -18.24 21.80
CA PRO A 131 -1.31 -17.72 22.03
C PRO A 131 -0.32 -18.03 20.90
N SER A 132 -0.41 -19.23 20.32
CA SER A 132 0.46 -19.64 19.21
C SER A 132 0.27 -18.78 17.95
N VAL A 133 -0.95 -18.32 17.70
CA VAL A 133 -1.26 -17.42 16.58
C VAL A 133 -0.72 -16.01 16.89
N ILE A 134 -0.95 -15.53 18.11
CA ILE A 134 -0.45 -14.22 18.55
C ILE A 134 1.07 -14.15 18.44
N ASP A 135 1.78 -15.17 18.91
CA ASP A 135 3.23 -15.21 18.89
C ASP A 135 3.78 -15.32 17.46
N GLY A 136 3.15 -16.15 16.60
CA GLY A 136 3.50 -16.21 15.18
C GLY A 136 3.33 -14.86 14.48
N LEU A 137 2.26 -14.12 14.77
CA LEU A 137 2.04 -12.78 14.21
C LEU A 137 3.07 -11.76 14.70
N ARG A 138 3.48 -11.83 15.97
CA ARG A 138 4.54 -10.97 16.52
C ARG A 138 5.89 -11.24 15.84
N GLU A 139 6.22 -12.49 15.57
CA GLU A 139 7.43 -12.87 14.84
C GLU A 139 7.41 -12.35 13.39
N VAL A 140 6.28 -12.50 12.70
CA VAL A 140 6.10 -11.98 11.34
C VAL A 140 6.24 -10.45 11.33
N ALA A 141 5.57 -9.74 12.26
CA ALA A 141 5.68 -8.28 12.36
C ALA A 141 7.13 -7.83 12.62
N ALA A 142 7.85 -8.51 13.52
CA ALA A 142 9.26 -8.23 13.77
C ALA A 142 10.16 -8.57 12.56
N GLY A 143 9.84 -9.62 11.81
CA GLY A 143 10.50 -9.99 10.56
C GLY A 143 10.28 -8.98 9.43
N SER A 144 9.05 -8.47 9.29
CA SER A 144 8.70 -7.43 8.32
C SER A 144 9.36 -6.10 8.66
N SER A 145 9.39 -5.71 9.95
CA SER A 145 10.11 -4.53 10.43
C SER A 145 11.59 -4.55 10.08
N ARG A 146 12.26 -5.71 10.22
CA ARG A 146 13.68 -5.88 9.85
C ARG A 146 13.95 -5.74 8.35
N ARG A 147 12.95 -6.00 7.49
CA ARG A 147 13.06 -5.83 6.04
C ARG A 147 12.78 -4.39 5.60
N SER A 148 11.89 -3.67 6.30
CA SER A 148 11.50 -2.30 5.97
C SER A 148 12.33 -1.21 6.67
N ALA A 149 12.95 -1.50 7.82
CA ALA A 149 13.78 -0.55 8.55
C ALA A 149 15.26 -0.84 8.29
N GLY A 150 15.91 -0.06 7.42
CA GLY A 150 17.36 0.09 7.51
C GLY A 150 17.74 0.56 8.92
N LYS A 151 18.71 -0.12 9.56
CA LYS A 151 19.41 0.05 10.88
C LYS A 151 18.76 0.76 12.09
N ASP A 152 17.75 1.61 11.99
CA ASP A 152 17.15 2.33 13.12
C ASP A 152 15.92 1.58 13.67
N ARG A 153 16.10 1.04 14.88
CA ARG A 153 15.12 0.22 15.61
C ARG A 153 14.20 1.04 16.53
N SER A 154 14.39 2.36 16.63
CA SER A 154 13.70 3.21 17.60
C SER A 154 12.23 3.52 17.26
N ARG A 155 11.79 3.19 16.04
CA ARG A 155 10.49 3.61 15.50
C ARG A 155 9.36 2.57 15.54
N ILE A 156 9.62 1.33 15.99
CA ILE A 156 8.59 0.29 16.04
C ILE A 156 7.49 0.70 17.05
N PRO A 157 6.22 0.89 16.63
CA PRO A 157 5.15 1.23 17.56
C PRO A 157 4.92 0.08 18.52
N ARG A 158 4.93 0.36 19.82
CA ARG A 158 4.42 -0.58 20.82
C ARG A 158 2.89 -0.53 20.74
N THR A 159 2.27 -1.67 20.47
CA THR A 159 0.83 -1.83 20.66
C THR A 159 0.50 -1.43 22.10
N PRO A 160 -0.48 -0.54 22.36
CA PRO A 160 -0.96 -0.31 23.71
C PRO A 160 -1.51 -1.63 24.23
N ALA A 161 -1.14 -2.01 25.46
CA ALA A 161 -1.79 -3.13 26.12
C ALA A 161 -3.28 -2.80 26.23
N THR A 162 -4.14 -3.61 25.64
CA THR A 162 -5.58 -3.56 25.88
C THR A 162 -5.82 -4.04 27.31
N SER A 163 -5.91 -3.11 28.26
CA SER A 163 -6.53 -3.40 29.55
C SER A 163 -8.03 -3.55 29.29
N SER A 164 -8.50 -4.81 29.21
CA SER A 164 -9.92 -5.10 29.22
C SER A 164 -10.51 -4.63 30.56
N PRO A 165 -11.49 -3.71 30.59
CA PRO A 165 -12.18 -3.39 31.84
C PRO A 165 -13.07 -4.58 32.19
N ALA A 166 -12.81 -5.19 33.34
CA ALA A 166 -13.63 -6.26 33.88
C ALA A 166 -15.11 -5.84 33.89
N VAL A 167 -15.94 -6.59 33.17
CA VAL A 167 -17.40 -6.47 33.22
C VAL A 167 -17.85 -6.86 34.63
N GLY A 168 -18.08 -5.86 35.48
CA GLY A 168 -18.69 -6.05 36.79
C GLY A 168 -20.16 -6.41 36.64
N THR A 169 -20.51 -7.64 36.99
CA THR A 169 -21.90 -8.08 37.12
C THR A 169 -22.57 -7.34 38.28
N ARG A 170 -23.34 -6.29 37.97
CA ARG A 170 -24.37 -5.80 38.90
C ARG A 170 -25.61 -6.65 38.71
N ARG A 171 -25.88 -7.53 39.68
CA ARG A 171 -27.21 -8.12 39.87
C ARG A 171 -28.15 -6.99 40.32
N ALA A 172 -29.35 -7.00 39.73
CA ALA A 172 -30.49 -6.19 40.14
C ALA A 172 -31.00 -6.60 41.52
#